data_AF-A0A3L6L7Y9-F1
#
_entry.id   AF-A0A3L6L7Y9-F1
#
_cell.length_a   1.000
_cell.length_b   1.000
_cell.length_c   1.000
_cell.angle_alpha   90.00
_cell.angle_beta   90.00
_cell.angle_gamma   90.00
#
_symmetry.space_group_name_H-M   'P 1'
#
loop_
_entity.id
_entity.type
_entity.pdbx_description
1 polymer ?
#
loop_
_entity_poly.entity_id
_entity_poly.type
_entity_poly.pdbx_seq_one_letter_code
_entity_poly.pdbx_strand_id
1 'polypeptide(L)'
;MAGRFRGAVGKVSKPKKNRASKKAKGKRTVALVKRAPKLSEEALLQRVAELTGAASSSLTAADQGTVAANLKPNKPKAPSCSPSLRAQTLKKPIGKGAIEIVGKTTEKVVPTTEVSGGRTSTEAMGLKLLRRAVKNQNHNRLLPHQSAHDYEYRLRSVATAGVVCLFNSLSQSRKAGKDVEEGERHTTAEKAQEKKQMASKEAFLAALRQPKKVDRYW
;
A
#
# COMPACT_ATOMS: atom_id res chain seq x y z
N MET A 1 -20.58 -4.47 49.22
CA MET A 1 -21.39 -3.96 48.08
C MET A 1 -20.55 -4.02 46.82
N ALA A 2 -20.85 -4.95 45.91
CA ALA A 2 -20.20 -5.03 44.59
C ALA A 2 -21.14 -4.45 43.53
N GLY A 3 -20.72 -3.36 42.89
CA GLY A 3 -21.50 -2.69 41.83
C GLY A 3 -21.66 -3.57 40.59
N ARG A 4 -22.83 -3.50 39.95
CA ARG A 4 -23.10 -4.19 38.68
C ARG A 4 -22.34 -3.50 37.54
N PHE A 5 -21.14 -3.99 37.22
CA PHE A 5 -20.50 -3.73 35.92
C PHE A 5 -21.33 -4.40 34.81
N ARG A 6 -22.33 -3.68 34.29
CA ARG A 6 -22.99 -3.98 33.00
C ARG A 6 -22.41 -3.08 31.92
N GLY A 7 -21.11 -3.19 31.69
CA GLY A 7 -20.54 -2.77 30.40
C GLY A 7 -21.00 -3.78 29.35
N ALA A 8 -21.81 -3.36 28.39
CA ALA A 8 -22.31 -4.21 27.32
C ALA A 8 -21.17 -4.68 26.41
N VAL A 9 -20.47 -5.73 26.81
CA VAL A 9 -19.53 -6.47 25.95
C VAL A 9 -20.36 -7.10 24.83
N GLY A 10 -20.21 -6.61 23.59
CA GLY A 10 -20.73 -7.30 22.40
C GLY A 10 -21.72 -6.54 21.51
N LYS A 11 -22.07 -5.28 21.78
CA LYS A 11 -22.81 -4.47 20.77
C LYS A 11 -21.86 -3.56 20.01
N VAL A 12 -21.12 -4.13 19.07
CA VAL A 12 -20.50 -3.37 17.98
C VAL A 12 -21.65 -2.72 17.21
N SER A 13 -21.88 -1.43 17.43
CA SER A 13 -22.88 -0.67 16.69
C SER A 13 -22.57 -0.85 15.20
N LYS A 14 -23.53 -1.38 14.43
CA LYS A 14 -23.35 -1.54 12.99
C LYS A 14 -22.95 -0.17 12.43
N PRO A 15 -21.89 -0.06 11.62
CA PRO A 15 -21.45 1.23 11.11
C PRO A 15 -22.61 1.88 10.38
N LYS A 16 -22.94 3.13 10.75
CA LYS A 16 -23.99 3.92 10.11
C LYS A 16 -23.66 4.00 8.61
N LYS A 17 -24.43 3.29 7.80
CA LYS A 17 -24.28 3.32 6.34
C LYS A 17 -24.61 4.73 5.84
N ASN A 18 -23.59 5.42 5.33
CA ASN A 18 -23.74 6.77 4.77
C ASN A 18 -24.76 6.79 3.63
N ARG A 19 -25.46 7.92 3.47
CA ARG A 19 -26.56 8.10 2.49
C ARG A 19 -26.15 7.72 1.05
N ALA A 20 -24.89 7.90 0.70
CA ALA A 20 -24.31 7.45 -0.58
C ALA A 20 -24.35 5.92 -0.77
N SER A 21 -24.06 5.15 0.27
CA SER A 21 -24.08 3.67 0.22
C SER A 21 -25.50 3.09 0.14
N LYS A 22 -26.52 3.82 0.63
CA LYS A 22 -27.94 3.45 0.46
C LYS A 22 -28.40 3.67 -0.99
N LYS A 23 -27.95 4.75 -1.66
CA LYS A 23 -28.26 5.02 -3.08
C LYS A 23 -27.60 4.02 -4.05
N ALA A 24 -26.46 3.43 -3.67
CA ALA A 24 -25.75 2.47 -4.52
C ALA A 24 -26.50 1.13 -4.70
N LYS A 25 -27.33 0.72 -3.73
CA LYS A 25 -28.11 -0.53 -3.83
C LYS A 25 -29.32 -0.47 -4.77
N GLY A 26 -29.75 0.73 -5.19
CA GLY A 26 -30.87 0.91 -6.12
C GLY A 26 -30.50 0.81 -7.59
N LYS A 27 -29.20 0.67 -7.93
CA LYS A 27 -28.77 0.54 -9.32
C LYS A 27 -28.69 -0.94 -9.69
N ARG A 28 -29.59 -1.35 -10.58
CA ARG A 28 -29.60 -2.65 -11.26
C ARG A 28 -28.18 -2.95 -11.76
N THR A 29 -27.68 -4.14 -11.47
CA THR A 29 -26.36 -4.61 -11.90
C THR A 29 -26.30 -4.66 -13.42
N VAL A 30 -25.74 -3.63 -14.03
CA VAL A 30 -25.38 -3.62 -15.45
C VAL A 30 -23.98 -4.20 -15.55
N ALA A 31 -23.80 -5.24 -16.36
CA ALA A 31 -22.50 -5.85 -16.59
C ALA A 31 -21.51 -4.78 -17.09
N LEU A 32 -20.33 -4.72 -16.47
CA LEU A 32 -19.25 -3.77 -16.79
C LEU A 32 -18.65 -3.97 -18.19
N VAL A 33 -19.08 -5.00 -18.92
CA VAL A 33 -18.67 -5.26 -20.29
C VAL A 33 -19.86 -4.94 -21.19
N LYS A 34 -19.78 -3.81 -21.90
CA LYS A 34 -20.61 -3.61 -23.10
C LYS A 34 -20.19 -4.66 -24.11
N ARG A 35 -20.90 -5.79 -24.16
CA ARG A 35 -20.76 -6.73 -25.27
C ARG A 35 -21.24 -5.98 -26.51
N ALA A 36 -20.35 -5.75 -27.47
CA ALA A 36 -20.74 -5.25 -28.78
C ALA A 36 -21.83 -6.18 -29.35
N PRO A 37 -22.81 -5.66 -30.10
CA PRO A 37 -23.79 -6.51 -30.76
C PRO A 37 -23.07 -7.56 -31.59
N LYS A 38 -23.56 -8.80 -31.55
CA LYS A 38 -23.01 -9.90 -32.36
C LYS A 38 -23.05 -9.45 -33.82
N LEU A 39 -21.91 -9.50 -34.51
CA LEU A 39 -21.83 -9.22 -35.94
C LEU A 39 -22.68 -10.24 -36.69
N SER A 40 -23.30 -9.82 -37.79
CA SER A 40 -24.01 -10.75 -38.69
C SER A 40 -23.03 -11.79 -39.24
N GLU A 41 -23.53 -13.00 -39.52
CA GLU A 41 -22.70 -14.10 -40.02
C GLU A 41 -21.96 -13.72 -41.31
N GLU A 42 -22.61 -12.93 -42.19
CA GLU A 42 -22.01 -12.39 -43.41
C GLU A 42 -20.79 -11.49 -43.13
N ALA A 43 -20.89 -10.59 -42.14
CA ALA A 43 -19.78 -9.71 -41.76
C ALA A 43 -18.64 -10.48 -41.09
N LEU A 44 -18.93 -11.60 -40.42
CA LEU A 44 -17.90 -12.49 -39.88
C LEU A 44 -17.19 -13.25 -41.00
N LEU A 45 -17.93 -13.79 -41.97
CA LEU A 45 -17.35 -14.50 -43.12
C LEU A 45 -16.49 -13.59 -43.98
N GLN A 46 -16.93 -12.36 -44.24
CA GLN A 46 -16.15 -11.37 -44.99
C GLN A 46 -14.84 -11.02 -44.29
N ARG A 47 -14.89 -10.83 -42.96
CA ARG A 47 -13.71 -10.53 -42.15
C ARG A 47 -12.78 -11.72 -42.00
N VAL A 48 -13.31 -12.94 -41.95
CA VAL A 48 -12.52 -14.17 -41.98
C VAL A 48 -11.82 -14.30 -43.33
N ALA A 49 -12.51 -14.08 -44.44
CA ALA A 49 -11.93 -14.13 -45.79
C ALA A 49 -10.82 -13.09 -46.02
N GLU A 50 -10.98 -11.88 -45.47
CA GLU A 50 -9.95 -10.84 -45.45
C GLU A 50 -8.73 -11.25 -44.62
N LEU A 51 -8.95 -11.91 -43.47
CA LEU A 51 -7.88 -12.35 -42.57
C LEU A 51 -7.17 -13.64 -43.02
N THR A 52 -7.85 -14.53 -43.74
CA THR A 52 -7.26 -15.75 -44.29
C THR A 52 -6.66 -15.54 -45.69
N GLY A 53 -6.74 -14.32 -46.24
CA GLY A 53 -6.14 -14.00 -47.55
C GLY A 53 -6.77 -14.74 -48.73
N ALA A 54 -7.96 -15.33 -48.55
CA ALA A 54 -8.64 -16.12 -49.59
C ALA A 54 -9.16 -15.26 -50.76
N ALA A 55 -9.13 -13.93 -50.63
CA ALA A 55 -9.47 -12.98 -51.69
C ALA A 55 -8.27 -12.63 -52.60
N SER A 56 -7.25 -13.48 -52.69
CA SER A 56 -6.06 -13.24 -53.52
C SER A 56 -5.59 -14.46 -54.31
N SER A 57 -6.48 -15.35 -54.75
CA SER A 57 -6.06 -16.47 -55.63
C SER A 57 -7.17 -17.13 -56.47
N SER A 58 -8.23 -16.44 -56.89
CA SER A 58 -9.23 -17.06 -57.81
C SER A 58 -9.80 -16.14 -58.89
N LEU A 59 -8.98 -15.26 -59.48
CA LEU A 59 -9.35 -14.53 -60.68
C LEU A 59 -8.19 -14.49 -61.69
N THR A 60 -7.78 -15.68 -62.16
CA THR A 60 -7.09 -15.83 -63.45
C THR A 60 -7.43 -17.19 -64.05
N ALA A 61 -8.55 -17.28 -64.79
CA ALA A 61 -8.66 -18.10 -66.01
C ALA A 61 -10.08 -18.02 -66.60
N ALA A 62 -10.14 -17.50 -67.84
CA ALA A 62 -11.17 -17.69 -68.88
C ALA A 62 -12.57 -17.09 -68.64
N ASP A 63 -13.32 -16.62 -69.62
CA ASP A 63 -13.14 -16.16 -71.00
C ASP A 63 -14.53 -15.58 -71.39
N GLN A 64 -14.55 -14.62 -72.33
CA GLN A 64 -15.70 -14.11 -73.11
C GLN A 64 -16.72 -13.14 -72.48
N GLY A 65 -16.91 -12.01 -73.18
CA GLY A 65 -18.26 -11.63 -73.59
C GLY A 65 -18.82 -10.26 -73.18
N THR A 66 -18.42 -9.23 -73.93
CA THR A 66 -19.28 -8.14 -74.45
C THR A 66 -19.94 -7.06 -73.55
N VAL A 67 -19.45 -5.83 -73.80
CA VAL A 67 -20.18 -4.55 -74.00
C VAL A 67 -20.83 -3.85 -72.80
N ALA A 68 -20.22 -2.73 -72.35
CA ALA A 68 -20.74 -1.36 -72.55
C ALA A 68 -20.04 -0.33 -71.63
N ALA A 69 -19.64 0.77 -72.26
CA ALA A 69 -19.05 1.99 -71.74
C ALA A 69 -19.69 2.58 -70.45
N ASN A 70 -18.86 3.07 -69.52
CA ASN A 70 -18.69 4.53 -69.33
C ASN A 70 -17.60 4.91 -68.33
N LEU A 71 -16.96 6.04 -68.65
CA LEU A 71 -15.81 6.67 -68.01
C LEU A 71 -16.16 7.38 -66.70
N LYS A 72 -15.29 7.29 -65.69
CA LYS A 72 -14.83 8.42 -64.82
C LYS A 72 -13.83 7.93 -63.74
N PRO A 73 -12.59 8.47 -63.66
CA PRO A 73 -11.66 8.16 -62.60
C PRO A 73 -11.86 9.13 -61.42
N ASN A 74 -12.42 8.65 -60.31
CA ASN A 74 -12.37 9.36 -59.03
C ASN A 74 -11.29 8.72 -58.15
N LYS A 75 -10.19 9.47 -57.93
CA LYS A 75 -9.13 9.13 -56.99
C LYS A 75 -9.69 9.00 -55.56
N PRO A 76 -9.56 7.85 -54.88
CA PRO A 76 -9.60 7.80 -53.43
C PRO A 76 -8.19 7.97 -52.88
N LYS A 77 -7.99 9.03 -52.09
CA LYS A 77 -6.80 9.27 -51.30
C LYS A 77 -6.72 8.18 -50.22
N ALA A 78 -5.84 7.21 -50.41
CA ALA A 78 -5.59 6.17 -49.43
C ALA A 78 -5.10 6.79 -48.10
N PRO A 79 -5.71 6.48 -46.94
CA PRO A 79 -5.07 6.70 -45.66
C PRO A 79 -4.01 5.61 -45.47
N SER A 80 -2.76 5.93 -45.78
CA SER A 80 -1.64 5.06 -45.44
C SER A 80 -1.50 4.99 -43.92
N CYS A 81 -1.94 3.88 -43.34
CA CYS A 81 -1.58 3.49 -42.00
C CYS A 81 -0.10 3.06 -42.04
N SER A 82 0.78 3.79 -41.35
CA SER A 82 2.05 3.24 -40.89
C SER A 82 2.29 3.70 -39.45
N PRO A 83 2.48 2.79 -38.50
CA PRO A 83 2.84 3.15 -37.13
C PRO A 83 4.33 3.49 -37.14
N SER A 84 4.65 4.72 -37.51
CA SER A 84 6.01 5.23 -37.34
C SER A 84 6.27 5.36 -35.83
N LEU A 85 6.99 4.36 -35.30
CA LEU A 85 7.79 4.44 -34.07
C LEU A 85 8.74 5.64 -34.15
N ARG A 86 8.21 6.83 -33.85
CA ARG A 86 9.01 8.00 -33.55
C ARG A 86 8.44 8.56 -32.26
N ALA A 87 9.14 8.29 -31.17
CA ALA A 87 8.97 9.04 -29.93
C ALA A 87 9.00 10.52 -30.30
N GLN A 88 7.83 11.15 -30.34
CA GLN A 88 7.73 12.58 -30.52
C GLN A 88 8.25 13.19 -29.22
N THR A 89 9.55 13.48 -29.19
CA THR A 89 10.12 14.40 -28.21
C THR A 89 9.42 15.72 -28.42
N LEU A 90 8.41 16.00 -27.59
CA LEU A 90 7.70 17.27 -27.55
C LEU A 90 8.68 18.34 -27.04
N LYS A 91 9.49 18.86 -27.95
CA LYS A 91 10.42 19.96 -27.70
C LYS A 91 9.60 21.22 -27.44
N LYS A 92 9.56 21.67 -26.18
CA LYS A 92 8.95 22.96 -25.82
C LYS A 92 10.03 24.04 -25.85
N PRO A 93 9.77 25.21 -26.48
CA PRO A 93 10.70 26.33 -26.46
C PRO A 93 10.78 26.93 -25.05
N ILE A 94 11.98 27.29 -24.62
CA ILE A 94 12.21 27.93 -23.32
C ILE A 94 12.10 29.45 -23.52
N GLY A 95 11.01 30.03 -23.04
CA GLY A 95 10.78 31.48 -23.09
C GLY A 95 10.40 32.01 -24.48
N LYS A 96 10.10 33.31 -24.55
CA LYS A 96 9.72 34.02 -25.80
C LYS A 96 10.92 34.62 -26.55
N GLY A 97 12.14 34.45 -26.03
CA GLY A 97 13.35 35.04 -26.61
C GLY A 97 14.09 34.03 -27.49
N ALA A 98 14.25 34.36 -28.77
CA ALA A 98 15.19 33.68 -29.65
C ALA A 98 16.59 34.29 -29.45
N ILE A 99 17.63 33.45 -29.47
CA ILE A 99 19.02 33.93 -29.43
C ILE A 99 19.48 34.05 -30.89
N GLU A 100 19.88 35.25 -31.29
CA GLU A 100 20.49 35.49 -32.60
C GLU A 100 22.00 35.29 -32.47
N ILE A 101 22.53 34.28 -33.19
CA ILE A 101 23.97 34.06 -33.24
C ILE A 101 24.49 34.83 -34.45
N VAL A 102 25.21 35.92 -34.20
CA VAL A 102 25.77 36.77 -35.27
C VAL A 102 27.13 36.22 -35.69
N GLY A 103 27.18 35.62 -36.88
CA GLY A 103 28.38 35.19 -37.58
C GLY A 103 28.30 35.54 -39.08
N LYS A 104 29.06 34.84 -39.94
CA LYS A 104 29.03 35.06 -41.41
C LYS A 104 27.65 34.81 -42.04
N THR A 105 26.79 34.06 -41.36
CA THR A 105 25.36 33.90 -41.66
C THR A 105 24.57 34.10 -40.37
N THR A 106 23.42 34.77 -40.46
CA THR A 106 22.55 35.03 -39.32
C THR A 106 21.57 33.87 -39.14
N GLU A 107 21.73 33.08 -38.07
CA GLU A 107 20.84 31.98 -37.75
C GLU A 107 20.09 32.24 -36.42
N LYS A 108 18.76 32.05 -36.45
CA LYS A 108 17.89 32.19 -35.27
C LYS A 108 17.73 30.82 -34.61
N VAL A 109 18.28 30.66 -33.41
CA VAL A 109 18.17 29.40 -32.65
C VAL A 109 17.28 29.61 -31.43
N VAL A 110 16.22 28.79 -31.32
CA VAL A 110 15.35 28.76 -30.15
C VAL A 110 15.77 27.57 -29.27
N PRO A 111 16.23 27.80 -28.02
CA PRO A 111 16.58 26.73 -27.10
C PRO A 111 15.36 25.84 -26.82
N THR A 112 15.50 24.54 -27.05
CA THR A 112 14.47 23.54 -26.76
C THR A 112 14.96 22.58 -25.68
N THR A 113 14.19 22.40 -24.62
CA THR A 113 14.44 21.37 -23.60
C THR A 113 13.61 20.12 -23.89
N GLU A 114 14.24 18.96 -23.72
CA GLU A 114 13.56 17.67 -23.73
C GLU A 114 12.73 17.54 -22.45
N VAL A 115 11.41 17.73 -22.58
CA VAL A 115 10.48 17.41 -21.50
C VAL A 115 10.19 15.92 -21.61
N SER A 116 10.67 15.13 -20.65
CA SER A 116 10.26 13.73 -20.52
C SER A 116 8.73 13.68 -20.56
N GLY A 117 8.17 13.00 -21.55
CA GLY A 117 6.72 12.93 -21.75
C GLY A 117 6.03 12.62 -20.42
N GLY A 118 5.14 13.51 -19.98
CA GLY A 118 4.37 13.28 -18.77
C GLY A 118 3.69 11.92 -18.89
N ARG A 119 3.91 11.05 -17.90
CA ARG A 119 3.37 9.68 -17.89
C ARG A 119 1.89 9.72 -18.25
N THR A 120 1.49 8.89 -19.20
CA THR A 120 0.08 8.81 -19.61
C THR A 120 -0.78 8.39 -18.40
N SER A 121 -2.06 8.77 -18.36
CA SER A 121 -2.93 8.45 -17.21
C SER A 121 -3.03 6.94 -16.96
N THR A 122 -2.93 6.14 -18.02
CA THR A 122 -2.90 4.68 -17.99
C THR A 122 -1.59 4.15 -17.39
N GLU A 123 -0.44 4.71 -17.77
CA GLU A 123 0.86 4.38 -17.16
C GLU A 123 0.90 4.73 -15.67
N ALA A 124 0.36 5.88 -15.28
CA ALA A 124 0.29 6.29 -13.88
C ALA A 124 -0.59 5.32 -13.05
N MET A 125 -1.72 4.87 -13.62
CA MET A 125 -2.60 3.86 -13.01
C MET A 125 -1.93 2.48 -12.94
N GLY A 126 -1.24 2.06 -14.01
CA GLY A 126 -0.47 0.82 -14.05
C GLY A 126 0.64 0.79 -13.01
N LEU A 127 1.40 1.89 -12.89
CA LEU A 127 2.44 2.03 -11.88
C LEU A 127 1.87 2.04 -10.45
N LYS A 128 0.69 2.63 -10.24
CA LYS A 128 0.00 2.61 -8.94
C LYS A 128 -0.46 1.20 -8.57
N LEU A 129 -0.98 0.43 -9.53
CA LEU A 129 -1.34 -0.98 -9.34
C LEU A 129 -0.11 -1.82 -9.02
N LEU A 130 0.98 -1.65 -9.77
CA LEU A 130 2.24 -2.35 -9.54
C LEU A 130 2.80 -2.05 -8.14
N ARG A 131 2.87 -0.76 -7.76
CA ARG A 131 3.30 -0.36 -6.40
C ARG A 131 2.42 -0.98 -5.31
N ARG A 132 1.12 -1.08 -5.54
CA ARG A 132 0.19 -1.73 -4.59
C ARG A 132 0.42 -3.24 -4.51
N ALA A 133 0.66 -3.90 -5.63
CA ALA A 133 0.97 -5.34 -5.66
C ALA A 133 2.28 -5.63 -4.94
N VAL A 134 3.35 -4.87 -5.24
CA VAL A 134 4.66 -4.98 -4.57
C VAL A 134 4.54 -4.71 -3.06
N LYS A 135 3.78 -3.68 -2.66
CA LYS A 135 3.52 -3.40 -1.23
C LYS A 135 2.75 -4.53 -0.54
N ASN A 136 1.85 -5.21 -1.26
CA ASN A 136 1.07 -6.31 -0.71
C ASN A 136 1.84 -7.63 -0.60
N GLN A 137 2.85 -7.84 -1.46
CA GLN A 137 3.73 -9.01 -1.44
C GLN A 137 5.01 -8.83 -0.61
N ASN A 138 5.19 -7.68 0.02
CA ASN A 138 6.34 -7.45 0.88
C ASN A 138 6.28 -8.38 2.11
N HIS A 139 7.30 -9.25 2.25
CA HIS A 139 7.46 -10.14 3.39
C HIS A 139 7.66 -9.38 4.72
N ASN A 140 8.12 -8.13 4.66
CA ASN A 140 8.27 -7.24 5.84
C ASN A 140 6.97 -6.50 6.20
N ARG A 141 5.86 -6.79 5.52
CA ARG A 141 4.58 -6.15 5.84
C ARG A 141 4.02 -6.77 7.11
N LEU A 142 4.06 -6.01 8.20
CA LEU A 142 3.34 -6.34 9.43
C LEU A 142 1.86 -6.58 9.13
N LEU A 143 1.32 -7.69 9.63
CA LEU A 143 -0.12 -7.95 9.58
C LEU A 143 -0.84 -6.83 10.34
N PRO A 144 -2.07 -6.45 9.95
CA PRO A 144 -2.81 -5.38 10.62
C PRO A 144 -2.98 -5.55 12.13
N HIS A 145 -2.90 -6.79 12.63
CA HIS A 145 -3.00 -7.12 14.05
C HIS A 145 -1.65 -7.38 14.73
N GLN A 146 -0.56 -7.49 13.95
CA GLN A 146 0.76 -7.80 14.48
C GLN A 146 1.20 -6.75 15.49
N SER A 147 1.03 -5.45 15.17
CA SER A 147 1.38 -4.37 16.09
C SER A 147 0.58 -4.38 17.39
N ALA A 148 -0.67 -4.86 17.37
CA ALA A 148 -1.49 -4.98 18.56
C ALA A 148 -0.99 -6.12 19.45
N HIS A 149 -0.63 -7.26 18.85
CA HIS A 149 -0.02 -8.38 19.57
C HIS A 149 1.36 -8.00 20.11
N ASP A 150 2.22 -7.37 19.32
CA ASP A 150 3.56 -6.93 19.75
C ASP A 150 3.45 -5.97 20.95
N TYR A 151 2.49 -5.04 20.91
CA TYR A 151 2.21 -4.15 22.03
C TYR A 151 1.73 -4.91 23.28
N GLU A 152 0.83 -5.88 23.11
CA GLU A 152 0.35 -6.72 24.20
C GLU A 152 1.47 -7.57 24.81
N TYR A 153 2.35 -8.16 23.98
CA TYR A 153 3.54 -8.88 24.42
C TYR A 153 4.48 -7.97 25.21
N ARG A 154 4.71 -6.75 24.73
CA ARG A 154 5.53 -5.77 25.44
C ARG A 154 4.92 -5.40 26.79
N LEU A 155 3.61 -5.15 26.85
CA LEU A 155 2.92 -4.89 28.11
C LEU A 155 3.02 -6.08 29.07
N ARG A 156 2.80 -7.31 28.58
CA ARG A 156 2.94 -8.53 29.39
C ARG A 156 4.36 -8.67 29.93
N SER A 157 5.38 -8.44 29.11
CA SER A 157 6.80 -8.50 29.55
C SER A 157 7.13 -7.46 30.61
N VAL A 158 6.67 -6.21 30.44
CA VAL A 158 6.86 -5.16 31.46
C VAL A 158 6.14 -5.53 32.76
N ALA A 159 4.92 -6.05 32.68
CA ALA A 159 4.16 -6.46 33.86
C ALA A 159 4.82 -7.63 34.59
N THR A 160 5.25 -8.68 33.88
CA THR A 160 5.94 -9.82 34.49
C THR A 160 7.27 -9.41 35.10
N ALA A 161 8.06 -8.56 34.43
CA ALA A 161 9.29 -8.00 34.97
C ALA A 161 9.04 -7.16 36.25
N GLY A 162 7.92 -6.42 36.28
CA GLY A 162 7.46 -5.69 37.46
C GLY A 162 7.09 -6.62 38.63
N VAL A 163 6.36 -7.70 38.36
CA VAL A 163 6.01 -8.70 39.40
C VAL A 163 7.26 -9.38 39.96
N VAL A 164 8.18 -9.82 39.09
CA VAL A 164 9.46 -10.43 39.50
C VAL A 164 10.30 -9.43 40.29
N CYS A 165 10.27 -8.14 39.94
CA CYS A 165 10.89 -7.08 40.73
C CYS A 165 10.40 -7.09 42.17
N LEU A 166 9.09 -6.94 42.34
CA LEU A 166 8.46 -6.80 43.64
C LEU A 166 8.69 -8.06 44.47
N PHE A 167 8.57 -9.24 43.84
CA PHE A 167 8.84 -10.50 44.49
C PHE A 167 10.28 -10.59 45.02
N ASN A 168 11.27 -10.25 44.18
CA ASN A 168 12.67 -10.27 44.59
C ASN A 168 12.96 -9.23 45.68
N SER A 169 12.44 -8.01 45.57
CA SER A 169 12.59 -6.98 46.60
C SER A 169 11.94 -7.39 47.93
N LEU A 170 10.75 -8.00 47.90
CA LEU A 170 10.09 -8.55 49.09
C LEU A 170 10.90 -9.70 49.70
N SER A 171 11.51 -10.54 48.87
CA SER A 171 12.38 -11.61 49.34
C SER A 171 13.62 -11.06 50.08
N GLN A 172 14.23 -9.99 49.58
CA GLN A 172 15.36 -9.32 50.21
C GLN A 172 14.95 -8.62 51.51
N SER A 173 13.79 -7.96 51.51
CA SER A 173 13.19 -7.36 52.70
C SER A 173 12.97 -8.38 53.83
N ARG A 174 12.44 -9.56 53.49
CA ARG A 174 12.23 -10.65 54.46
C ARG A 174 13.56 -11.23 54.97
N LYS A 175 14.58 -11.33 54.12
CA LYS A 175 15.93 -11.76 54.54
C LYS A 175 16.53 -10.77 55.54
N ALA A 176 16.55 -9.48 55.21
CA ALA A 176 17.03 -8.44 56.11
C ALA A 176 16.30 -8.43 57.46
N GLY A 177 14.97 -8.66 57.45
CA GLY A 177 14.20 -8.79 58.69
C GLY A 177 14.58 -10.01 59.54
N LYS A 178 14.95 -11.13 58.92
CA LYS A 178 15.44 -12.33 59.63
C LYS A 178 16.85 -12.11 60.17
N ASP A 179 17.72 -11.46 59.41
CA ASP A 179 19.10 -11.16 59.81
C ASP A 179 19.12 -10.29 61.10
N VAL A 180 18.18 -9.36 61.24
CA VAL A 180 18.01 -8.57 62.47
C VAL A 180 17.53 -9.43 63.65
N GLU A 181 16.59 -10.35 63.43
CA GLU A 181 16.14 -11.27 64.50
C GLU A 181 17.25 -12.19 65.00
N GLU A 182 18.13 -12.64 64.10
CA GLU A 182 19.24 -13.53 64.44
C GLU A 182 20.38 -12.79 65.18
N GLY A 183 20.62 -11.51 64.83
CA GLY A 183 21.68 -10.67 65.41
C GLY A 183 21.30 -9.94 66.71
N GLU A 184 20.03 -9.60 66.92
CA GLU A 184 19.60 -8.76 68.06
C GLU A 184 19.13 -9.55 69.29
N ARG A 185 19.97 -10.46 69.77
CA ARG A 185 19.66 -11.26 70.97
C ARG A 185 19.67 -10.49 72.29
N HIS A 186 20.23 -9.27 72.29
CA HIS A 186 20.49 -8.48 73.51
C HIS A 186 19.57 -7.27 73.70
N THR A 187 18.55 -7.09 72.84
CA THR A 187 17.61 -5.96 72.94
C THR A 187 16.23 -6.41 73.43
N THR A 188 15.46 -5.47 74.01
CA THR A 188 14.05 -5.72 74.36
C THR A 188 13.23 -6.04 73.10
N ALA A 189 12.21 -6.88 73.25
CA ALA A 189 11.40 -7.36 72.12
C ALA A 189 10.80 -6.22 71.26
N GLU A 190 10.36 -5.13 71.90
CA GLU A 190 9.81 -3.96 71.22
C GLU A 190 10.85 -3.26 70.33
N LYS A 191 12.08 -3.07 70.84
CA LYS A 191 13.18 -2.46 70.08
C LYS A 191 13.65 -3.35 68.93
N ALA A 192 13.70 -4.67 69.14
CA ALA A 192 14.04 -5.62 68.10
C ALA A 192 12.99 -5.61 66.97
N GLN A 193 11.70 -5.53 67.34
CA GLN A 193 10.61 -5.46 66.37
C GLN A 193 10.64 -4.15 65.55
N GLU A 194 10.92 -3.02 66.19
CA GLU A 194 11.07 -1.73 65.50
C GLU A 194 12.22 -1.79 64.49
N LYS A 195 13.40 -2.28 64.90
CA LYS A 195 14.57 -2.38 64.02
C LYS A 195 14.36 -3.37 62.90
N LYS A 196 13.69 -4.50 63.14
CA LYS A 196 13.26 -5.44 62.09
C LYS A 196 12.38 -4.75 61.05
N GLN A 197 11.42 -3.93 61.49
CA GLN A 197 10.56 -3.18 60.57
C GLN A 197 11.35 -2.13 59.77
N MET A 198 12.29 -1.43 60.40
CA MET A 198 13.13 -0.44 59.73
C MET A 198 14.04 -1.10 58.69
N ALA A 199 14.78 -2.13 59.07
CA ALA A 199 15.70 -2.85 58.18
C ALA A 199 14.96 -3.50 57.00
N SER A 200 13.79 -4.11 57.24
CA SER A 200 12.99 -4.71 56.17
C SER A 200 12.44 -3.66 55.19
N LYS A 201 11.98 -2.49 55.67
CA LYS A 201 11.52 -1.38 54.82
C LYS A 201 12.66 -0.78 54.00
N GLU A 202 13.81 -0.54 54.63
CA GLU A 202 14.97 0.03 53.96
C GLU A 202 15.53 -0.91 52.90
N ALA A 203 15.68 -2.20 53.22
CA ALA A 203 16.10 -3.22 52.27
C ALA A 203 15.15 -3.33 51.07
N PHE A 204 13.84 -3.26 51.31
CA PHE A 204 12.83 -3.25 50.24
C PHE A 204 13.01 -2.05 49.30
N LEU A 205 13.12 -0.84 49.87
CA LEU A 205 13.26 0.38 49.09
C LEU A 205 14.61 0.46 48.39
N ALA A 206 15.69 0.00 49.02
CA ALA A 206 17.01 -0.11 48.40
C ALA A 206 16.97 -1.05 47.19
N ALA A 207 16.36 -2.22 47.34
CA ALA A 207 16.19 -3.18 46.26
C ALA A 207 15.37 -2.63 45.08
N LEU A 208 14.34 -1.82 45.35
CA LEU A 208 13.53 -1.16 44.31
C LEU A 208 14.29 -0.06 43.55
N ARG A 209 15.24 0.62 44.20
CA ARG A 209 16.01 1.70 43.60
C ARG A 209 17.17 1.21 42.72
N GLN A 210 17.55 -0.06 42.83
CA GLN A 210 18.63 -0.64 42.05
C GLN A 210 18.31 -0.53 40.54
N PRO A 211 19.16 0.16 39.75
CA PRO A 211 18.95 0.26 38.30
C PRO A 211 19.03 -1.13 37.71
N LYS A 212 17.93 -1.58 37.13
CA LYS A 212 17.88 -2.89 36.50
C LYS A 212 18.58 -2.84 35.16
N LYS A 213 19.51 -3.77 34.95
CA LYS A 213 19.99 -4.11 33.61
C LYS A 213 18.82 -4.74 32.87
N VAL A 214 18.03 -3.91 32.19
CA VAL A 214 17.12 -4.40 31.16
C VAL A 214 18.03 -4.73 29.98
N ASP A 215 18.34 -6.01 29.81
CA ASP A 215 19.09 -6.45 28.64
C ASP A 215 18.41 -5.88 27.40
N ARG A 216 19.18 -5.23 26.52
CA ARG A 216 18.69 -4.50 25.33
C ARG A 216 18.07 -5.41 24.26
N TYR A 217 17.78 -6.66 24.60
CA TYR A 217 17.20 -7.66 23.72
C TYR A 217 15.75 -7.93 24.14
N TRP A 218 14.90 -6.92 23.99
CA TRP A 218 13.44 -7.04 23.99
C TRP A 218 12.86 -6.25 22.82
#